data_AF-A0A293MGD1-F1
#
_entry.id   AF-A0A293MGD1-F1
#
_cell.length_a   1.000
_cell.length_b   1.000
_cell.length_c   1.000
_cell.angle_alpha   90.00
_cell.angle_beta   90.00
_cell.angle_gamma   90.00
#
_symmetry.space_group_name_H-M   'P 1'
#
loop_
_entity.id
_entity.type
_entity.pdbx_description
1 polymer ?
#
loop_
_entity_poly.entity_id
_entity_poly.type
_entity_poly.pdbx_seq_one_letter_code
_entity_poly.pdbx_strand_id
1 'polypeptide(L)' 'MSFKVESSDNQFILRAPLQEPVEGFVEVEGEVTAKNAILCTDYVLLSPSVTEKFDMATYNKVIEATHAHPSCYPVQSM' A
#
# COMPACT_ATOMS: atom_id res chain seq x y z
N MET A 1 4.83 -11.61 -15.76
CA MET A 1 5.22 -10.20 -15.99
C MET A 1 4.98 -9.47 -14.68
N SER A 2 6.01 -8.87 -14.09
CA SER A 2 5.92 -8.07 -12.87
C SER A 2 6.28 -6.64 -13.24
N PHE A 3 5.39 -5.69 -12.97
CA PHE A 3 5.70 -4.26 -13.10
C PHE A 3 6.23 -3.76 -11.76
N LYS A 4 7.11 -2.77 -11.83
CA LYS A 4 7.79 -2.20 -10.68
C LYS A 4 7.08 -0.89 -10.36
N VAL A 5 6.43 -0.81 -9.22
CA VAL A 5 5.97 0.47 -8.66
C VAL A 5 7.07 0.98 -7.74
N GLU A 6 7.49 2.21 -7.96
CA GLU A 6 8.40 2.90 -7.06
C GLU A 6 7.56 3.52 -5.93
N SER A 7 7.28 2.71 -4.91
CA SER A 7 7.16 3.24 -3.55
C SER A 7 8.58 3.36 -2.99
N SER A 8 8.81 4.29 -2.07
CA SER A 8 10.16 4.66 -1.59
C SER A 8 11.04 3.48 -1.18
N ASP A 9 10.45 2.34 -0.81
CA ASP A 9 11.21 1.25 -0.19
C ASP A 9 10.93 -0.19 -0.69
N ASN A 10 9.83 -0.53 -1.38
CA ASN A 10 9.48 -1.97 -1.58
C ASN A 10 8.89 -2.35 -2.94
N GLN A 11 9.27 -3.54 -3.44
CA GLN A 11 8.68 -4.22 -4.60
C GLN A 11 7.37 -4.93 -4.21
N PHE A 12 6.44 -5.09 -5.14
CA PHE A 12 5.30 -5.99 -4.94
C PHE A 12 5.12 -6.94 -6.12
N ILE A 13 4.49 -8.07 -5.84
CA ILE A 13 4.30 -9.18 -6.76
C ILE A 13 2.80 -9.36 -6.93
N LEU A 14 2.28 -9.19 -8.16
CA LEU A 14 0.91 -9.57 -8.46
C LEU A 14 0.81 -11.06 -8.75
N ARG A 15 -0.27 -11.69 -8.26
CA ARG A 15 -0.62 -13.08 -8.60
C ARG A 15 -1.17 -13.21 -10.03
N ALA A 16 -1.78 -12.15 -10.55
CA ALA A 16 -2.31 -12.08 -11.91
C ALA A 16 -1.78 -10.83 -12.63
N PRO A 17 -1.73 -10.83 -13.98
CA PRO A 17 -1.40 -9.62 -14.73
C PRO A 17 -2.40 -8.49 -14.43
N LEU A 18 -1.93 -7.25 -14.51
CA LEU A 18 -2.81 -6.09 -14.53
C LEU A 18 -3.79 -6.21 -15.69
N GLN A 19 -5.05 -5.93 -15.39
CA GLN A 19 -6.11 -5.89 -16.41
C GLN A 19 -6.19 -4.52 -17.09
N GLU A 20 -5.70 -3.48 -16.43
CA GLU A 20 -5.73 -2.09 -16.90
C GLU A 20 -4.47 -1.31 -16.43
N PRO A 21 -4.13 -0.20 -17.11
CA PRO A 21 -3.08 0.70 -16.64
C PRO A 21 -3.41 1.26 -15.26
N VAL A 22 -2.43 1.23 -14.36
CA VAL A 22 -2.57 1.74 -12.99
C VAL A 22 -1.68 2.97 -12.86
N GLU A 23 -2.30 4.12 -12.57
CA GLU A 23 -1.61 5.41 -12.42
C GLU A 23 -2.09 6.15 -11.16
N GLY A 24 -1.20 6.93 -10.55
CA GLY A 24 -1.50 7.69 -9.33
C GLY A 24 -1.29 6.88 -8.05
N PHE A 25 -2.11 7.13 -7.03
CA PHE A 25 -2.00 6.44 -5.75
C PHE A 25 -2.77 5.12 -5.77
N VAL A 26 -2.11 4.08 -5.27
CA VAL A 26 -2.65 2.72 -5.21
C VAL A 26 -2.51 2.24 -3.78
N GLU A 27 -3.61 1.75 -3.22
CA GLU A 27 -3.61 1.00 -1.99
C GLU A 27 -3.45 -0.48 -2.34
N VAL A 28 -2.47 -1.15 -1.74
CA VAL A 28 -2.15 -2.56 -2.01
C VAL A 28 -2.30 -3.35 -0.73
N GLU A 29 -3.17 -4.36 -0.77
CA GLU A 29 -3.34 -5.33 0.31
C GLU A 29 -2.62 -6.63 -0.06
N GLY A 30 -1.88 -7.20 0.88
CA GLY A 30 -1.17 -8.45 0.65
C GLY A 30 -0.31 -8.91 1.80
N GLU A 31 0.43 -9.99 1.55
CA GLU A 31 1.31 -10.60 2.52
C GLU A 31 2.76 -10.16 2.28
N VAL A 32 3.46 -9.75 3.35
CA VAL A 32 4.89 -9.45 3.26
C VAL A 32 5.68 -10.75 3.13
N THR A 33 6.41 -10.89 2.01
CA THR A 33 7.27 -12.05 1.74
C THR A 33 8.65 -11.91 2.38
N ALA A 34 9.35 -13.02 2.53
CA ALA A 34 10.73 -13.07 3.05
C ALA A 34 11.78 -12.27 2.22
N LYS A 35 11.39 -11.76 1.05
CA LYS A 35 12.26 -10.95 0.17
C LYS A 35 11.96 -9.44 0.25
N ASN A 36 11.30 -8.98 1.33
CA ASN A 36 10.82 -7.60 1.47
C ASN A 36 9.97 -7.15 0.27
N ALA A 37 9.14 -8.06 -0.22
CA ALA A 37 8.17 -7.76 -1.26
C ALA A 37 6.76 -8.09 -0.78
N ILE A 38 5.76 -7.35 -1.24
CA ILE A 38 4.36 -7.62 -0.91
C ILE A 38 3.78 -8.55 -1.98
N LEU A 39 3.31 -9.74 -1.59
CA LEU A 39 2.50 -10.58 -2.46
C LEU A 39 1.07 -10.05 -2.44
N CYS A 40 0.72 -9.29 -3.47
CA CYS A 40 -0.57 -8.62 -3.58
C CYS A 40 -1.70 -9.65 -3.69
N THR A 41 -2.68 -9.49 -2.81
CA THR A 41 -3.96 -10.20 -2.84
C THR A 41 -5.02 -9.33 -3.53
N ASP A 42 -5.06 -8.04 -3.19
CA ASP A 42 -5.97 -7.07 -3.80
C ASP A 42 -5.31 -5.67 -3.89
N TYR A 43 -5.84 -4.82 -4.76
CA TYR A 43 -5.41 -3.43 -4.86
C TYR A 43 -6.56 -2.50 -5.28
N VAL A 44 -6.51 -1.26 -4.82
CA VAL A 44 -7.49 -0.22 -5.14
C VAL A 44 -6.77 1.02 -5.67
N LEU A 45 -7.23 1.51 -6.82
CA LEU A 45 -6.86 2.82 -7.37
C LEU A 45 -7.63 3.91 -6.64
N LEU A 46 -6.92 4.81 -5.97
CA LEU A 46 -7.54 5.95 -5.32
C LEU A 46 -7.93 7.00 -6.37
N SER A 47 -9.19 7.44 -6.35
CA SER A 47 -9.70 8.39 -7.34
C SER A 47 -8.99 9.75 -7.26
N PRO A 48 -8.75 10.45 -8.38
CA PRO A 48 -8.08 11.76 -8.40
C PRO A 48 -8.69 12.81 -7.47
N SER A 49 -10.01 12.79 -7.29
CA SER A 49 -10.75 13.70 -6.39
C SER A 49 -10.40 13.52 -4.92
N VAL A 50 -9.96 12.32 -4.53
CA VAL A 50 -9.49 12.01 -3.17
C VAL A 50 -7.99 12.29 -3.06
N THR A 51 -7.24 12.07 -4.14
CA THR A 51 -5.77 12.17 -4.12
C THR A 51 -5.23 13.57 -4.37
N GLU A 52 -6.03 14.52 -4.88
CA GLU A 52 -5.58 15.89 -5.21
C GLU A 52 -4.88 16.58 -4.02
N LYS A 53 -5.34 16.32 -2.80
CA LYS A 53 -4.79 16.87 -1.55
C LYS A 53 -4.17 15.81 -0.67
N PHE A 54 -3.91 14.62 -1.21
CA PHE A 54 -3.33 13.54 -0.43
C PHE A 54 -1.86 13.81 -0.15
N ASP A 55 -1.56 14.06 1.12
CA ASP A 55 -0.20 14.26 1.58
C ASP A 55 0.37 12.96 2.15
N MET A 56 1.21 12.31 1.34
CA MET A 56 1.89 11.07 1.73
C MET A 56 2.77 11.25 2.97
N ALA A 57 3.35 12.44 3.20
CA ALA A 57 4.18 12.69 4.38
C ALA A 57 3.34 12.69 5.67
N THR A 58 2.15 13.29 5.62
CA THR A 58 1.19 13.25 6.75
C THR A 58 0.65 11.83 6.95
N TYR A 59 0.32 11.12 5.88
CA TYR A 59 -0.11 9.72 5.98
C TYR A 59 0.93 8.85 6.69
N ASN A 60 2.21 8.95 6.30
CA ASN A 60 3.30 8.20 6.96
C ASN A 60 3.43 8.51 8.45
N LYS A 61 3.31 9.79 8.85
CA LYS A 61 3.33 10.18 10.28
C LYS A 61 2.17 9.56 11.06
N VAL A 62 0.99 9.42 10.45
CA VAL A 62 -0.15 8.75 11.09
C VAL A 62 0.14 7.26 11.28
N ILE A 63 0.72 6.59 10.28
CA ILE A 63 1.11 5.17 10.41
C ILE A 63 2.15 4.99 11.53
N GLU A 64 3.16 5.86 11.59
CA GLU A 64 4.16 5.85 12.67
C GLU A 64 3.50 6.03 14.04
N ALA A 65 2.58 6.99 14.18
CA ALA A 65 1.85 7.23 15.43
C ALA A 65 0.96 6.05 15.83
N THR A 66 0.28 5.43 14.86
CA THR A 66 -0.55 4.23 15.06
C THR A 66 0.29 3.08 15.60
N HIS A 67 1.47 2.83 15.03
CA HIS A 67 2.39 1.80 15.53
C HIS A 67 2.99 2.15 16.90
N ALA A 68 3.21 3.44 17.19
CA ALA A 68 3.69 3.89 18.50
C ALA A 68 2.64 3.74 19.63
N HIS A 69 1.34 3.68 19.29
CA HIS A 69 0.24 3.64 20.24
C HIS A 69 -0.77 2.50 19.97
N PRO A 70 -0.35 1.22 20.04
CA PRO A 70 -1.20 0.08 19.66
C PRO A 70 -2.45 -0.10 20.53
N SER A 71 -2.47 0.46 21.75
CA SER A 71 -3.65 0.47 22.62
C SER A 71 -4.79 1.35 22.08
N CYS A 72 -4.46 2.39 21.32
CA CYS A 72 -5.42 3.33 20.75
C CYS A 72 -5.93 2.87 19.38
N TYR A 73 -5.15 2.05 18.68
CA TYR A 73 -5.47 1.51 17.38
C TYR A 73 -5.08 0.02 17.31
N PRO A 74 -5.87 -0.86 17.96
CA PRO A 74 -5.55 -2.27 18.03
C PRO A 74 -5.69 -2.91 16.66
N VAL A 75 -4.63 -3.61 16.23
CA VAL A 75 -4.69 -4.44 15.04
C VAL A 75 -5.48 -5.70 15.38
N GLN A 76 -6.64 -5.90 14.74
CA GLN A 76 -7.35 -7.17 14.83
C GLN A 76 -6.56 -8.24 14.09
N SER A 77 -6.16 -9.29 14.79
CA SER A 77 -5.71 -10.52 14.14
C SER A 77 -6.92 -11.19 13.51
N MET A 78 -6.92 -11.30 12.17
CA MET A 78 -7.83 -12.19 11.44
C MET A 78 -7.43 -13.65 11.63
#